data_AF-I4VZP1-F1
#
_entry.id   AF-I4VZP1-F1
#
_cell.length_a   1.000
_cell.length_b   1.000
_cell.length_c   1.000
_cell.angle_alpha   90.00
_cell.angle_beta   90.00
_cell.angle_gamma   90.00
#
_symmetry.space_group_name_H-M   'P 1'
#
loop_
_entity.id
_entity.type
_entity.pdbx_description
1 polymer ?
#
loop_
_entity_poly.entity_id
_entity_poly.type
_entity_poly.pdbx_seq_one_letter_code
_entity_poly.pdbx_strand_id
1 'polypeptide(L)'
;MEAGKRGKKDGQGLYVWHEGKPQKPEVDPDYAASPDLQDRMVLSMVNEAVACLADGVVDDADLLDAGVIFGTGFAPFRGGPIQYIRSEGAAKLKTRLEALAAQYGERFTPKPGWDNPVLAQSGFELAD
;
A
#
# COMPACT_ATOMS: atom_id res chain seq x y z
N MET A 1 -4.38 -23.21 1.18
CA MET A 1 -5.80 -23.40 0.78
C MET A 1 -6.29 -24.83 1.03
N GLU A 2 -5.43 -25.84 0.92
CA GLU A 2 -5.80 -27.27 1.05
C GLU A 2 -6.42 -27.67 2.39
N ALA A 3 -6.10 -26.98 3.49
CA ALA A 3 -6.64 -27.27 4.82
C ALA A 3 -8.09 -26.79 5.07
N GLY A 4 -8.80 -26.25 4.06
CA GLY A 4 -10.18 -25.75 4.21
C GLY A 4 -10.35 -24.45 5.03
N LYS A 5 -9.26 -23.90 5.56
CA LYS A 5 -9.25 -22.68 6.39
C LYS A 5 -9.23 -21.40 5.54
N ARG A 6 -10.35 -21.03 4.89
CA ARG A 6 -10.42 -19.89 3.95
C ARG A 6 -10.95 -18.59 4.57
N GLY A 7 -11.04 -18.51 5.90
CA GLY A 7 -11.46 -17.33 6.64
C GLY A 7 -12.81 -17.51 7.35
N LYS A 8 -13.50 -16.39 7.61
CA LYS A 8 -14.73 -16.34 8.40
C LYS A 8 -15.81 -17.32 7.92
N LYS A 9 -15.95 -17.48 6.60
CA LYS A 9 -16.99 -18.32 5.99
C LYS A 9 -16.86 -19.82 6.32
N ASP A 10 -15.65 -20.29 6.63
CA ASP A 10 -15.38 -21.68 7.01
C ASP A 10 -15.07 -21.83 8.50
N GLY A 11 -15.37 -20.79 9.30
CA GLY A 11 -15.07 -20.77 10.73
C GLY A 11 -13.59 -20.57 11.07
N GLN A 12 -12.67 -20.60 10.09
CA GLN A 12 -11.24 -20.44 10.36
C GLN A 12 -10.43 -19.92 9.15
N GLY A 13 -9.49 -19.01 9.43
CA GLY A 13 -8.42 -18.55 8.53
C GLY A 13 -7.21 -18.14 9.35
N LEU A 14 -6.77 -16.88 9.25
CA LEU A 14 -5.80 -16.29 10.19
C LEU A 14 -6.31 -16.32 11.65
N TYR A 15 -7.63 -16.19 11.83
CA TYR A 15 -8.30 -16.32 13.12
C TYR A 15 -9.26 -17.52 13.11
N VAL A 16 -9.51 -18.09 14.29
CA VAL A 16 -10.68 -18.93 14.55
C VAL A 16 -11.88 -18.01 14.75
N TRP A 17 -13.02 -18.35 14.18
CA TRP A 17 -14.25 -17.55 14.26
C TRP A 17 -15.30 -18.30 15.07
N HIS A 18 -15.80 -17.67 16.13
CA HIS A 18 -16.90 -18.18 16.95
C HIS A 18 -18.02 -17.15 16.95
N GLU A 19 -19.25 -17.55 16.58
CA GLU A 19 -20.42 -16.66 16.50
C GLU A 19 -20.15 -15.36 15.72
N GLY A 20 -19.41 -15.48 14.61
CA GLY A 20 -19.09 -14.36 13.72
C GLY A 20 -18.01 -13.40 14.25
N LYS A 21 -17.41 -13.66 15.41
CA LYS A 21 -16.32 -12.87 16.01
C LYS A 21 -14.98 -13.62 15.93
N PRO A 22 -13.86 -12.91 15.67
CA PRO A 22 -12.55 -13.54 15.68
C PRO A 22 -12.08 -13.78 17.13
N GLN A 23 -11.65 -15.00 17.43
CA GLN A 23 -10.88 -15.30 18.62
C GLN A 23 -9.42 -14.89 18.38
N LYS A 24 -8.98 -13.83 19.05
CA LYS A 24 -7.62 -13.33 18.96
C LYS A 24 -6.71 -14.25 19.79
N PRO A 25 -5.63 -14.80 19.21
CA PRO A 25 -4.67 -15.58 19.99
C PRO A 25 -3.94 -14.68 20.98
N GLU A 26 -3.44 -15.26 22.06
CA GLU A 26 -2.40 -14.61 22.85
C GLU A 26 -1.16 -14.43 21.96
N VAL A 27 -0.59 -13.24 22.01
CA VAL A 27 0.64 -12.89 21.30
C VAL A 27 1.75 -12.76 22.32
N ASP A 28 2.98 -13.07 21.90
CA ASP A 28 4.17 -12.85 22.72
C ASP A 28 4.25 -11.36 23.09
N PRO A 29 4.26 -11.00 24.39
CA PRO A 29 4.33 -9.60 24.82
C PRO A 29 5.65 -8.93 24.42
N ASP A 30 6.70 -9.71 24.15
CA ASP A 30 8.02 -9.22 23.75
C ASP A 30 8.18 -9.17 22.22
N TYR A 31 7.14 -9.51 21.46
CA TYR A 31 7.19 -9.42 20.01
C TYR A 31 7.34 -7.98 19.53
N ALA A 32 8.49 -7.69 18.93
CA ALA A 32 8.74 -6.46 18.20
C ALA A 32 8.62 -6.69 16.70
N ALA A 33 7.70 -5.97 16.05
CA ALA A 33 7.63 -5.94 14.60
C ALA A 33 8.91 -5.32 14.01
N SER A 34 9.35 -5.85 12.86
CA SER A 34 10.45 -5.23 12.11
C SER A 34 10.18 -3.75 11.87
N PRO A 35 11.16 -2.85 12.05
CA PRO A 35 10.98 -1.41 11.83
C PRO A 35 10.49 -1.07 10.41
N ASP A 36 10.79 -1.93 9.43
CA ASP A 36 10.42 -1.79 8.03
C ASP A 36 9.05 -2.39 7.67
N LEU A 37 8.32 -2.97 8.62
CA LEU A 37 7.06 -3.67 8.36
C LEU A 37 6.04 -2.75 7.68
N GLN A 38 5.94 -1.50 8.13
CA GLN A 38 5.02 -0.52 7.57
C GLN A 38 5.39 -0.18 6.12
N ASP A 39 6.68 0.07 5.86
CA ASP A 39 7.17 0.38 4.51
C ASP A 39 6.92 -0.80 3.57
N ARG A 40 7.13 -2.05 4.00
CA ARG A 40 6.84 -3.24 3.19
C ARG A 40 5.36 -3.35 2.81
N MET A 41 4.46 -3.05 3.75
CA MET A 41 3.03 -3.11 3.50
C MET A 41 2.54 -1.98 2.60
N VAL A 42 2.98 -0.74 2.87
CA VAL A 42 2.47 0.45 2.19
C VAL A 42 3.17 0.68 0.85
N LEU A 43 4.50 0.59 0.79
CA LEU A 43 5.25 0.93 -0.42
C LEU A 43 5.01 -0.06 -1.55
N SER A 44 4.67 -1.32 -1.28
CA SER A 44 4.25 -2.24 -2.35
C SER A 44 2.99 -1.76 -3.08
N MET A 45 1.97 -1.32 -2.34
CA MET A 45 0.74 -0.75 -2.91
C MET A 45 1.01 0.56 -3.64
N VAL A 46 1.81 1.45 -3.05
CA VAL A 46 2.18 2.74 -3.66
C VAL A 46 2.98 2.53 -4.96
N ASN A 47 3.89 1.56 -4.99
CA ASN A 47 4.68 1.24 -6.18
C ASN A 47 3.80 0.75 -7.33
N GLU A 48 2.77 -0.05 -7.05
CA GLU A 48 1.78 -0.46 -8.05
C GLU A 48 0.89 0.69 -8.50
N ALA A 49 0.49 1.59 -7.60
CA ALA A 49 -0.26 2.78 -7.96
C ALA A 49 0.49 3.65 -8.98
N VAL A 50 1.80 3.84 -8.80
CA VAL A 50 2.66 4.56 -9.76
C VAL A 50 2.68 3.85 -11.13
N ALA A 51 2.80 2.52 -11.14
CA ALA A 51 2.78 1.74 -12.37
C ALA A 51 1.44 1.84 -13.10
N CYS A 52 0.32 1.71 -12.38
CA CYS A 52 -1.02 1.86 -12.95
C CYS A 52 -1.23 3.22 -13.62
N LEU A 53 -0.69 4.29 -13.04
CA LEU A 53 -0.75 5.62 -13.64
C LEU A 53 0.15 5.72 -14.88
N ALA A 54 1.36 5.15 -14.83
CA ALA A 54 2.29 5.16 -15.96
C ALA A 54 1.81 4.33 -17.15
N ASP A 55 1.15 3.20 -16.88
CA ASP A 55 0.60 2.30 -17.88
C ASP A 55 -0.76 2.77 -18.44
N GLY A 56 -1.32 3.87 -17.91
CA GLY A 56 -2.63 4.39 -18.34
C GLY A 56 -3.81 3.49 -17.93
N VAL A 57 -3.65 2.71 -16.86
CA VAL A 57 -4.77 1.95 -16.25
C VAL A 57 -5.78 2.91 -15.62
N VAL A 58 -5.28 4.02 -15.08
CA VAL A 58 -6.06 5.18 -14.65
C VAL A 58 -5.37 6.41 -15.21
N ASP A 59 -6.10 7.24 -15.95
CA ASP A 59 -5.53 8.39 -16.67
C ASP A 59 -5.23 9.59 -15.76
N ASP A 60 -5.82 9.62 -14.56
CA ASP A 60 -5.77 10.77 -13.67
C ASP A 60 -5.31 10.36 -12.25
N ALA A 61 -4.37 11.15 -11.70
CA ALA A 61 -3.77 10.88 -10.41
C ALA A 61 -4.76 11.04 -9.25
N ASP A 62 -5.68 12.00 -9.34
CA ASP A 62 -6.64 12.28 -8.27
C ASP A 62 -7.75 11.22 -8.24
N LEU A 63 -8.19 10.74 -9.41
CA LEU A 63 -9.09 9.58 -9.54
C LEU A 63 -8.42 8.30 -9.02
N LEU A 64 -7.13 8.11 -9.27
CA LEU A 64 -6.37 7.00 -8.69
C LEU A 64 -6.39 7.10 -7.16
N ASP A 65 -6.05 8.26 -6.61
CA ASP A 65 -6.02 8.48 -5.16
C ASP A 65 -7.39 8.24 -4.52
N ALA A 66 -8.45 8.81 -5.09
CA ALA A 66 -9.82 8.59 -4.65
C ALA A 66 -10.21 7.10 -4.71
N GLY A 67 -9.89 6.42 -5.81
CA GLY A 67 -10.15 4.99 -5.99
C GLY A 67 -9.47 4.13 -4.93
N VAL A 68 -8.21 4.41 -4.60
CA VAL A 68 -7.46 3.64 -3.59
C VAL A 68 -7.96 3.96 -2.17
N ILE A 69 -8.34 5.20 -1.87
CA ILE A 69 -8.97 5.58 -0.60
C ILE A 69 -10.30 4.85 -0.42
N PHE A 70 -11.24 5.01 -1.35
CA PHE A 70 -12.60 4.50 -1.18
C PHE A 70 -12.71 2.99 -1.43
N GLY A 71 -11.83 2.43 -2.26
CA GLY A 71 -11.83 1.00 -2.58
C GLY A 71 -11.11 0.15 -1.53
N THR A 72 -9.93 0.58 -1.10
CA THR A 72 -9.07 -0.24 -0.21
C THR A 72 -9.06 0.24 1.23
N GLY A 73 -9.56 1.45 1.51
CA GLY A 73 -9.50 2.08 2.83
C GLY A 73 -8.14 2.71 3.13
N PHE A 74 -7.38 3.14 2.10
CA PHE A 74 -6.13 3.87 2.31
C PHE A 74 -6.37 5.12 3.17
N ALA A 75 -5.43 5.40 4.07
CA ALA A 75 -5.55 6.43 5.10
C ALA A 75 -5.98 7.80 4.52
N PRO A 76 -7.24 8.25 4.71
CA PRO A 76 -7.76 9.42 4.01
C PRO A 76 -6.99 10.72 4.33
N PHE A 77 -6.47 10.84 5.55
CA PHE A 77 -5.66 11.99 5.97
C PHE A 77 -4.30 12.09 5.27
N ARG A 78 -3.88 11.06 4.51
CA ARG A 78 -2.70 11.09 3.64
C ARG A 78 -3.03 11.42 2.18
N GLY A 79 -4.31 11.53 1.83
CA GLY A 79 -4.76 11.95 0.50
C GLY A 79 -4.66 10.89 -0.61
N GLY A 80 -4.22 9.66 -0.32
CA GLY A 80 -4.05 8.59 -1.33
C GLY A 80 -2.57 8.30 -1.61
N PRO A 81 -2.24 7.25 -2.40
CA PRO A 81 -0.87 6.89 -2.71
C PRO A 81 -0.05 7.99 -3.44
N ILE A 82 -0.61 8.71 -4.39
CA ILE A 82 0.09 9.76 -5.15
C ILE A 82 0.28 11.00 -4.26
N GLN A 83 -0.74 11.43 -3.54
CA GLN A 83 -0.59 12.51 -2.57
C GLN A 83 0.37 12.15 -1.43
N TYR A 84 0.39 10.89 -1.00
CA TYR A 84 1.38 10.39 -0.06
C TYR A 84 2.81 10.51 -0.62
N ILE A 85 3.03 10.14 -1.89
CA ILE A 85 4.31 10.33 -2.58
C ILE A 85 4.71 11.80 -2.60
N ARG A 86 3.80 12.70 -2.99
CA ARG A 86 4.03 14.15 -3.03
C ARG A 86 4.44 14.69 -1.65
N SER A 87 3.77 14.22 -0.59
CA SER A 87 4.04 14.66 0.79
C SER A 87 5.38 14.18 1.36
N GLU A 88 5.80 12.95 1.05
CA GLU A 88 7.05 12.38 1.55
C GLU A 88 8.25 12.70 0.67
N GLY A 89 8.00 12.95 -0.62
CA GLY A 89 8.97 13.12 -1.68
C GLY A 89 9.23 11.82 -2.46
N ALA A 90 9.00 11.87 -3.78
CA ALA A 90 9.15 10.71 -4.67
C ALA A 90 10.55 10.06 -4.59
N ALA A 91 11.61 10.86 -4.61
CA ALA A 91 12.98 10.36 -4.51
C ALA A 91 13.21 9.59 -3.20
N LYS A 92 12.71 10.10 -2.07
CA LYS A 92 12.84 9.47 -0.75
C LYS A 92 12.15 8.11 -0.72
N LEU A 93 10.92 8.02 -1.24
CA LEU A 93 10.18 6.75 -1.26
C LEU A 93 10.78 5.74 -2.25
N LYS A 94 11.27 6.22 -3.41
CA LYS A 94 11.99 5.37 -4.36
C LYS A 94 13.24 4.74 -3.73
N THR A 95 14.04 5.52 -2.99
CA THR A 95 15.20 5.00 -2.26
C THR A 95 14.82 3.97 -1.19
N ARG A 96 13.68 4.15 -0.50
CA ARG A 96 13.16 3.14 0.44
C ARG A 96 12.78 1.84 -0.27
N LEU A 97 12.13 1.93 -1.44
CA LEU A 97 11.83 0.76 -2.27
C LEU A 97 13.10 0.04 -2.73
N GLU A 98 14.13 0.76 -3.15
CA GLU A 98 15.43 0.18 -3.53
C GLU A 98 16.09 -0.55 -2.35
N ALA A 99 16.04 0.02 -1.13
CA ALA A 99 16.54 -0.65 0.07
C ALA A 99 15.74 -1.93 0.39
N LEU A 100 14.41 -1.88 0.29
CA LEU A 100 13.56 -3.06 0.45
C LEU A 100 13.81 -4.11 -0.63
N ALA A 101 14.08 -3.71 -1.87
CA ALA A 101 14.40 -4.62 -2.97
C ALA A 101 15.72 -5.35 -2.73
N ALA A 102 16.74 -4.63 -2.25
CA ALA A 102 18.01 -5.22 -1.87
C ALA A 102 17.86 -6.24 -0.73
N GLN A 103 16.96 -5.99 0.23
CA GLN A 103 16.79 -6.86 1.40
C GLN A 103 15.82 -8.04 1.18
N TYR A 104 14.75 -7.84 0.39
CA TYR A 104 13.64 -8.79 0.28
C TYR A 104 13.30 -9.22 -1.16
N GLY A 105 14.07 -8.76 -2.15
CA GLY A 105 13.95 -9.16 -3.55
C GLY A 105 13.04 -8.30 -4.42
N GLU A 106 12.93 -8.73 -5.68
CA GLU A 106 12.45 -7.94 -6.82
C GLU A 106 11.02 -7.38 -6.68
N ARG A 107 10.20 -7.93 -5.78
CA ARG A 107 8.83 -7.43 -5.53
C ARG A 107 8.79 -5.97 -5.04
N PHE A 108 9.91 -5.43 -4.55
CA PHE A 108 10.04 -4.05 -4.11
C PHE A 108 10.81 -3.16 -5.09
N THR A 109 11.28 -3.68 -6.23
CA THR A 109 11.96 -2.86 -7.24
C THR A 109 11.03 -1.72 -7.68
N PRO A 110 11.49 -0.46 -7.71
CA PRO A 110 10.69 0.65 -8.24
C PRO A 110 10.20 0.33 -9.65
N LYS A 111 8.88 0.44 -9.85
CA LYS A 111 8.23 0.17 -11.14
C LYS A 111 8.40 1.34 -12.12
N PRO A 112 8.03 1.20 -13.40
CA PRO A 112 7.96 2.35 -14.31
C PRO A 112 7.06 3.46 -13.74
N GLY A 113 7.39 4.73 -14.03
CA GLY A 113 6.57 5.89 -13.66
C GLY A 113 7.08 6.74 -12.49
N TRP A 114 8.10 6.29 -11.76
CA TRP A 114 8.65 7.07 -10.62
C TRP A 114 9.34 8.39 -11.03
N ASP A 115 9.59 8.59 -12.32
CA ASP A 115 10.07 9.81 -12.96
C ASP A 115 8.95 10.72 -13.50
N ASN A 116 7.68 10.30 -13.38
CA ASN A 116 6.54 11.07 -13.84
C ASN A 116 6.42 12.39 -13.04
N PRO A 117 6.38 13.56 -13.71
CA PRO A 117 6.31 14.86 -13.04
C PRO A 117 5.06 15.04 -12.17
N VAL A 118 3.98 14.28 -12.43
CA VAL A 118 2.75 14.32 -11.61
C VAL A 118 3.02 13.97 -10.14
N LEU A 119 4.05 13.18 -9.87
CA LEU A 119 4.46 12.77 -8.51
C LEU A 119 5.15 13.90 -7.72
N ALA A 120 5.55 14.99 -8.40
CA ALA A 120 6.22 16.15 -7.80
C ALA A 120 5.32 17.40 -7.75
N GLN A 121 4.12 17.35 -8.33
CA GLN A 121 3.19 18.48 -8.33
C GLN A 121 2.66 18.75 -6.91
N SER A 122 2.58 20.03 -6.56
CA SER A 122 2.06 20.49 -5.27
C SER A 122 0.58 20.87 -5.39
N GLY A 123 -0.30 19.94 -5.02
CA GLY A 123 -1.72 20.21 -4.78
C GLY A 123 -2.59 20.44 -6.03
N PHE A 124 -3.89 20.27 -5.83
CA PHE A 124 -4.98 20.35 -6.80
C PHE A 124 -4.96 21.70 -7.55
N GLU A 125 -4.69 21.70 -8.86
CA GLU A 125 -5.00 22.86 -9.71
C GLU A 125 -6.52 22.87 -9.92
N LEU A 126 -7.22 23.79 -9.26
CA LEU A 126 -8.60 24.11 -9.63
C LEU A 126 -8.53 24.74 -11.02
N ALA A 127 -9.11 24.06 -12.01
CA ALA A 127 -9.38 24.69 -13.30
C ALA A 127 -10.35 25.87 -13.06
N ASP A 128 -9.92 27.07 -13.44
CA ASP A 128 -10.73 28.30 -13.43
C ASP A 128 -11.99 28.18 -14.30
#